data_AF-A0A229THY8-F1
#
_entry.id   AF-A0A229THY8-F1
#
_cell.length_a   1.000
_cell.length_b   1.000
_cell.length_c   1.000
_cell.angle_alpha   90.00
_cell.angle_beta   90.00
_cell.angle_gamma   90.00
#
_symmetry.space_group_name_H-M   'P 1'
#
loop_
_entity.id
_entity.type
_entity.pdbx_description
1 polymer ?
#
loop_
_entity_poly.entity_id
_entity_poly.type
_entity_poly.pdbx_seq_one_letter_code
_entity_poly.pdbx_strand_id
1 'polypeptide(L)' 'MASKFKTRELPIREITRGHVVQGADGGWWRVTKTDVDIAGKTVVLYVRSETTGKSGWLQGPIGDLRTVRR' A
#
# COMPACT_ATOMS: atom_id res chain seq x y z
N MET A 1 1.81 -22.84 12.18
CA MET A 1 0.78 -21.88 12.63
C MET A 1 0.65 -20.82 11.54
N ALA A 2 -0.26 -20.99 10.56
CA ALA A 2 -0.40 -20.06 9.45
C ALA A 2 -1.46 -19.02 9.80
N SER A 3 -1.03 -17.80 10.16
CA SER A 3 -1.92 -16.65 10.13
C SER A 3 -2.32 -16.45 8.66
N LYS A 4 -3.52 -16.91 8.28
CA LYS A 4 -4.12 -16.60 6.97
C LYS A 4 -4.54 -15.13 7.01
N PHE A 5 -3.60 -14.23 6.74
CA PHE A 5 -3.93 -12.84 6.50
C PHE A 5 -5.05 -12.78 5.46
N LYS A 6 -6.17 -12.11 5.79
CA LYS A 6 -7.26 -11.93 4.83
C LYS A 6 -6.88 -10.77 3.92
N THR A 7 -6.84 -11.02 2.62
CA THR A 7 -6.61 -9.98 1.63
C THR A 7 -7.94 -9.40 1.15
N ARG A 8 -7.92 -8.12 0.78
CA ARG A 8 -9.02 -7.45 0.08
C ARG A 8 -8.47 -6.37 -0.83
N GLU A 9 -9.23 -5.98 -1.84
CA GLU A 9 -8.93 -4.81 -2.64
C GLU A 9 -9.47 -3.56 -1.98
N LEU A 10 -8.68 -2.49 -1.98
CA LEU A 10 -9.11 -1.14 -1.59
C LEU A 10 -8.69 -0.14 -2.66
N PRO A 11 -9.51 0.90 -2.91
CA PRO A 11 -9.07 2.06 -3.66
C PRO A 11 -7.80 2.64 -3.04
N ILE A 12 -6.80 2.98 -3.86
CA ILE A 12 -5.51 3.48 -3.38
C ILE A 12 -5.65 4.72 -2.49
N ARG A 13 -6.67 5.55 -2.75
CA ARG A 13 -7.01 6.74 -1.95
C ARG A 13 -7.52 6.43 -0.55
N GLU A 14 -8.03 5.21 -0.31
CA GLU A 14 -8.55 4.75 0.99
C GLU A 14 -7.47 4.06 1.82
N ILE A 15 -6.28 3.88 1.25
CA ILE A 15 -5.14 3.27 1.94
C ILE A 15 -4.44 4.32 2.80
N THR A 16 -4.49 4.08 4.10
CA THR A 16 -3.89 4.94 5.13
C THR A 16 -2.74 4.26 5.86
N ARG A 17 -1.98 5.04 6.63
CA ARG A 17 -0.91 4.55 7.51
C ARG A 17 -1.35 3.34 8.34
N GLY A 18 -0.49 2.32 8.37
CA GLY A 18 -0.73 1.07 9.09
C GLY A 18 -1.29 -0.05 8.23
N HIS A 19 -1.93 0.24 7.09
CA HIS A 19 -2.29 -0.79 6.13
C HIS A 19 -1.04 -1.48 5.56
N VAL A 20 -1.17 -2.76 5.25
CA VAL A 20 -0.13 -3.52 4.56
C VAL A 20 -0.60 -3.83 3.15
N VAL A 21 0.15 -3.37 2.15
CA VAL A 21 -0.20 -3.38 0.73
C VAL A 21 0.76 -4.28 -0.02
N GLN A 22 0.28 -4.96 -1.05
CA GLN A 22 1.15 -5.72 -1.94
C GLN A 22 1.89 -4.79 -2.91
N GLY A 23 3.21 -4.93 -2.96
CA GLY A 23 4.07 -4.23 -3.91
C GLY A 23 4.09 -4.91 -5.29
N ALA A 24 4.66 -4.24 -6.29
CA ALA A 24 4.82 -4.79 -7.63
C ALA A 24 5.75 -6.01 -7.67
N ASP A 25 6.65 -6.12 -6.69
CA ASP A 25 7.54 -7.26 -6.46
C ASP A 25 6.83 -8.47 -5.83
N GLY A 26 5.52 -8.37 -5.58
CA GLY A 26 4.73 -9.35 -4.85
C GLY A 26 4.97 -9.33 -3.33
N GLY A 27 5.88 -8.48 -2.85
CA GLY A 27 6.20 -8.30 -1.44
C GLY A 27 5.11 -7.55 -0.68
N TRP A 28 5.15 -7.64 0.66
CA TRP A 28 4.20 -6.95 1.54
C TRP A 28 4.86 -5.76 2.23
N TRP A 29 4.20 -4.61 2.11
CA TRP A 29 4.76 -3.33 2.49
C TRP A 29 3.77 -2.56 3.38
N ARG A 30 4.20 -2.20 4.59
CA ARG A 30 3.39 -1.43 5.53
C ARG A 30 3.45 0.06 5.20
N VAL A 31 2.30 0.69 5.05
CA VAL A 31 2.18 2.13 4.77
C VAL A 31 2.56 2.93 6.00
N THR A 32 3.48 3.87 5.83
CA THR A 32 3.97 4.77 6.88
C THR A 32 3.41 6.19 6.71
N LYS A 33 3.14 6.61 5.48
CA LYS A 33 2.55 7.91 5.12
C LYS A 33 1.81 7.77 3.79
N THR A 34 0.75 8.55 3.61
CA THR A 34 0.04 8.70 2.33
C THR A 34 0.13 10.17 1.89
N ASP A 35 0.29 10.40 0.60
CA ASP A 35 0.24 11.71 -0.03
C ASP A 35 -0.66 11.64 -1.27
N VAL A 36 -1.36 12.73 -1.57
CA VAL A 36 -2.34 12.79 -2.66
C VAL A 36 -2.06 14.03 -3.48
N ASP A 37 -1.55 13.81 -4.68
CA ASP A 37 -1.47 14.86 -5.69
C ASP A 37 -2.83 14.96 -6.41
N ILE A 38 -3.62 15.94 -6.00
CA ILE A 38 -4.95 16.20 -6.56
C ILE A 38 -4.85 16.68 -8.02
N ALA A 39 -3.82 17.46 -8.36
CA ALA A 39 -3.63 17.99 -9.70
C ALA A 39 -3.24 16.88 -10.68
N GLY A 40 -2.30 16.03 -10.28
CA GLY A 40 -1.87 14.84 -11.02
C GLY A 40 -2.79 13.64 -10.87
N LYS A 41 -3.91 13.77 -10.12
CA LYS A 41 -4.85 12.68 -9.77
C LYS A 41 -4.13 11.39 -9.34
N THR A 42 -3.09 11.51 -8.54
CA THR A 42 -2.20 10.40 -8.18
C THR A 42 -2.07 10.31 -6.66
N VAL A 43 -2.05 9.08 -6.14
CA VAL A 43 -1.82 8.79 -4.72
C VAL A 43 -0.45 8.15 -4.58
N VAL A 44 0.35 8.64 -3.64
CA VAL A 44 1.66 8.10 -3.29
C VAL A 44 1.59 7.54 -1.87
N LEU A 45 1.85 6.25 -1.73
CA LEU A 45 1.96 5.55 -0.46
C LEU A 45 3.43 5.38 -0.13
N TYR A 46 3.91 6.03 0.91
CA TYR A 46 5.21 5.72 1.49
C TYR A 46 5.11 4.46 2.32
N VAL A 47 6.02 3.52 2.11
CA VAL A 47 5.90 2.18 2.66
C VAL A 47 7.23 1.67 3.23
N ARG A 48 7.14 0.67 4.10
CA ARG A 48 8.27 -0.07 4.67
C ARG A 48 8.02 -1.57 4.53
N SER A 49 8.98 -2.31 3.96
CA SER A 49 8.91 -3.76 3.80
C SER A 49 8.87 -4.42 5.18
N GLU A 50 7.93 -5.33 5.39
CA GLU A 50 7.83 -6.05 6.67
C GLU A 50 8.89 -7.16 6.81
N THR A 51 9.46 -7.64 5.70
CA THR A 51 10.53 -8.64 5.70
C THR A 51 11.92 -8.04 5.75
N THR A 52 12.19 -6.99 4.97
CA THR A 52 13.54 -6.42 4.83
C THR A 52 13.75 -5.14 5.63
N GLY A 53 12.68 -4.52 6.13
CA GLY A 53 12.74 -3.24 6.81
C GLY A 53 13.07 -2.04 5.93
N LYS A 54 13.31 -2.24 4.62
CA LYS A 54 13.60 -1.18 3.65
C LYS A 54 12.40 -0.26 3.45
N SER A 55 12.67 1.02 3.21
CA SER A 55 11.64 1.99 2.86
C SER A 55 11.52 2.13 1.35
N GLY A 56 10.34 2.51 0.88
CA GLY A 56 10.05 2.75 -0.54
C GLY A 56 8.75 3.53 -0.68
N TRP A 57 8.24 3.58 -1.91
CA TRP A 57 6.95 4.18 -2.20
C TRP A 57 6.22 3.37 -3.27
N LEU A 58 4.89 3.40 -3.23
CA LEU A 58 3.99 2.87 -4.24
C LEU A 58 3.14 4.03 -4.75
N GLN A 59 2.99 4.17 -6.06
CA GLN A 59 2.11 5.19 -6.65
C GLN A 59 1.06 4.56 -7.55
N GLY A 60 -0.09 5.22 -7.66
CA GLY A 60 -1.15 4.86 -8.59
C GLY A 60 -2.16 5.99 -8.77
N PRO A 61 -2.91 6.01 -9.88
CA PRO A 61 -3.92 7.02 -10.12
C PRO A 61 -5.09 6.90 -9.12
N ILE A 62 -5.80 7.99 -8.87
CA ILE A 62 -7.06 7.98 -8.11
C ILE A 62 -8.06 7.09 -8.84
N GLY A 63 -8.43 5.96 -8.21
CA GLY A 63 -9.28 4.92 -8.80
C GLY A 63 -8.56 3.56 -8.91
N ASP A 64 -7.23 3.54 -8.81
CA ASP A 64 -6.44 2.31 -8.75
C ASP A 64 -6.86 1.46 -7.53
N LEU A 65 -6.93 0.15 -7.73
CA LEU A 65 -7.23 -0.81 -6.68
C LEU A 65 -5.93 -1.48 -6.23
N ARG A 66 -5.80 -1.67 -4.92
CA ARG A 66 -4.62 -2.27 -4.32
C ARG A 66 -5.01 -3.37 -3.36
N THR A 67 -4.32 -4.49 -3.48
CA THR A 67 -4.45 -5.60 -2.55
C THR A 67 -3.83 -5.22 -1.21
N VAL A 68 -4.66 -5.19 -0.17
CA VAL A 68 -4.24 -4.98 1.21
C VAL A 68 -4.50 -6.21 2.05
N ARG A 69 -3.70 -6.41 3.10
CA ARG A 69 -3.92 -7.45 4.09
C ARG A 69 -4.20 -6.87 5.48
N ARG A 70 -5.10 -7.55 6.21
CA ARG A 70 -5.31 -7.38 7.67
C ARG A 70 -4.78 -8.61 8.41
#